data_AF-A0AA40TK28-F1
#
_entry.id   AF-A0AA40TK28-F1
#
_cell.length_a   1.000
_cell.length_b   1.000
_cell.length_c   1.000
_cell.angle_alpha   90.00
_cell.angle_beta   90.00
_cell.angle_gamma   90.00
#
_symmetry.space_group_name_H-M   'P 1'
#
loop_
_entity.id
_entity.type
_entity.pdbx_description
1 polymer ?
#
loop_
_entity_poly.entity_id
_entity_poly.type
_entity_poly.pdbx_seq_one_letter_code
_entity_poly.pdbx_strand_id
1 'polypeptide(L)'
;MLNQKLTLDRAIWTSESRTVPALPDQQGIELNLPPMDGAQWLALFQKGAADNVGTNANFPQRITVRTPSLSLGGQQWNNLSIVSEPASNGSIVQAQGREINATLAMRNNAPWLANIKYLYYNPSAAKASPTKAPLNSTPASPFSAVDNVSFRGWPDVQLRCAECWMWGQKYGR
;
A
#
# COMPACT_ATOMS: atom_id res chain seq x y z
N MET A 1 -12.48 1.21 -38.74
CA MET A 1 -13.19 1.93 -37.65
C MET A 1 -12.17 2.20 -36.56
N LEU A 2 -12.08 3.44 -36.05
CA LEU A 2 -11.13 3.80 -35.00
C LEU A 2 -11.52 3.13 -33.68
N ASN A 3 -10.55 2.51 -33.03
CA ASN A 3 -10.66 1.82 -31.74
C ASN A 3 -10.79 2.87 -30.59
N GLN A 4 -11.93 3.55 -30.48
CA GLN A 4 -12.16 4.60 -29.49
C GLN A 4 -12.38 3.99 -28.10
N LYS A 5 -11.32 3.98 -27.28
CA LYS A 5 -11.40 3.60 -25.87
C LYS A 5 -11.62 4.83 -25.00
N LEU A 6 -12.56 4.75 -24.05
CA LEU A 6 -12.78 5.79 -23.05
C LEU A 6 -11.52 5.90 -22.18
N THR A 7 -10.90 7.08 -22.09
CA THR A 7 -9.71 7.26 -21.24
C THR A 7 -10.09 8.04 -20.01
N LEU A 8 -9.90 7.44 -18.83
CA LEU A 8 -9.93 8.16 -17.57
C LEU A 8 -8.59 8.87 -17.42
N ASP A 9 -8.61 10.21 -17.39
CA ASP A 9 -7.40 11.04 -17.25
C ASP A 9 -7.02 11.23 -15.77
N ARG A 10 -8.02 11.61 -14.97
CA ARG A 10 -7.87 11.94 -13.55
C ARG A 10 -9.10 11.52 -12.76
N ALA A 11 -8.88 10.98 -11.57
CA ALA A 11 -9.94 10.70 -10.63
C ALA A 11 -9.49 10.99 -9.20
N ILE A 12 -10.42 11.43 -8.37
CA ILE A 12 -10.22 11.54 -6.93
C ILE A 12 -11.42 10.93 -6.22
N TRP A 13 -11.13 10.14 -5.19
CA TRP A 13 -12.12 9.70 -4.22
C TRP A 13 -11.64 10.14 -2.84
N THR A 14 -12.48 10.86 -2.11
CA THR A 14 -12.20 11.29 -0.74
C THR A 14 -13.36 10.85 0.15
N SER A 15 -13.06 9.99 1.13
CA SER A 15 -14.03 9.62 2.15
C SER A 15 -14.45 10.83 2.97
N GLU A 16 -15.72 10.90 3.33
CA GLU A 16 -16.27 11.94 4.22
C GLU A 16 -16.13 13.38 3.70
N SER A 17 -15.97 13.56 2.39
CA SER A 17 -15.92 14.90 1.80
C SER A 17 -17.26 15.63 1.95
N ARG A 18 -17.23 16.84 2.52
CA ARG A 18 -18.41 17.72 2.64
C ARG A 18 -18.66 18.56 1.39
N THR A 19 -17.70 18.60 0.47
CA THR A 19 -17.74 19.32 -0.80
C THR A 19 -17.25 18.43 -1.94
N VAL A 20 -17.42 18.88 -3.18
CA VAL A 20 -16.80 18.20 -4.34
C VAL A 20 -15.28 18.41 -4.28
N PRO A 21 -14.46 17.34 -4.18
CA PRO A 21 -13.01 17.49 -4.16
C PRO A 21 -12.50 18.03 -5.49
N ALA A 22 -11.47 18.88 -5.44
CA ALA A 22 -10.77 19.29 -6.65
C ALA A 22 -10.06 18.08 -7.27
N LEU A 23 -9.99 18.04 -8.61
CA LEU A 23 -9.24 17.01 -9.31
C LEU A 23 -7.74 17.14 -9.02
N PRO A 24 -6.96 16.04 -9.06
CA PRO A 24 -5.52 16.09 -8.90
C PRO A 24 -4.84 16.93 -9.99
N ASP A 25 -3.71 17.56 -9.65
CA ASP A 25 -2.95 18.33 -10.63
C ASP A 25 -2.29 17.43 -11.70
N GLN A 26 -1.94 16.21 -11.31
CA GLN A 26 -1.31 15.21 -12.19
C GLN A 26 -2.31 14.17 -12.67
N GLN A 27 -2.07 13.61 -13.86
CA GLN A 27 -2.80 12.43 -14.35
C GLN A 27 -2.64 11.27 -13.36
N GLY A 28 -3.75 10.64 -12.99
CA GLY A 28 -3.73 9.64 -11.94
C GLY A 28 -5.04 9.49 -11.19
N ILE A 29 -5.06 8.49 -10.33
CA ILE A 29 -6.14 8.25 -9.37
C ILE A 29 -5.62 8.61 -7.97
N GLU A 30 -6.32 9.49 -7.26
CA GLU A 30 -6.08 9.77 -5.85
C GLU A 30 -7.18 9.19 -4.97
N LEU A 31 -6.81 8.34 -4.02
CA LEU A 31 -7.71 7.74 -3.03
C LEU A 31 -7.35 8.29 -1.65
N ASN A 32 -8.13 9.22 -1.14
CA ASN A 32 -8.05 9.72 0.23
C ASN A 32 -9.04 8.91 1.09
N LEU A 33 -8.50 7.91 1.76
CA LEU A 33 -9.24 6.88 2.48
C LEU A 33 -9.38 7.24 3.96
N PRO A 34 -10.41 6.71 4.66
CA PRO A 34 -10.54 6.87 6.09
C PRO A 34 -9.44 6.06 6.82
N PRO A 35 -9.37 6.08 8.17
CA PRO A 35 -8.65 5.06 8.91
C PRO A 35 -9.02 3.65 8.43
N MET A 36 -8.03 2.78 8.24
CA MET A 36 -8.23 1.41 7.74
C MET A 36 -7.50 0.37 8.57
N ASP A 37 -8.03 -0.86 8.56
CA ASP A 37 -7.32 -2.05 9.00
C ASP A 37 -6.75 -2.87 7.82
N GLY A 38 -5.99 -3.91 8.14
CA GLY A 38 -5.35 -4.77 7.14
C GLY A 38 -6.31 -5.56 6.27
N ALA A 39 -7.51 -5.89 6.77
CA ALA A 39 -8.52 -6.61 5.99
C ALA A 39 -9.21 -5.67 4.99
N GLN A 40 -9.56 -4.46 5.42
CA GLN A 40 -10.09 -3.40 4.56
C GLN A 40 -9.08 -3.00 3.48
N TRP A 41 -7.81 -2.84 3.85
CA TRP A 41 -6.71 -2.60 2.92
C TRP A 41 -6.63 -3.72 1.88
N LEU A 42 -6.55 -4.98 2.31
CA LEU A 42 -6.45 -6.12 1.39
C LEU A 42 -7.65 -6.21 0.44
N ALA A 43 -8.87 -6.00 0.94
CA ALA A 43 -10.08 -6.03 0.14
C ALA A 43 -10.07 -4.97 -0.99
N LEU A 44 -9.46 -3.80 -0.76
CA LEU A 44 -9.30 -2.76 -1.78
C LEU A 44 -8.42 -3.25 -2.94
N PHE A 45 -7.27 -3.87 -2.66
CA PHE A 45 -6.38 -4.41 -3.69
C PHE A 45 -7.00 -5.58 -4.45
N GLN A 46 -7.69 -6.47 -3.75
CA GLN A 46 -8.33 -7.63 -4.38
C GLN A 46 -9.43 -7.20 -5.35
N LYS A 47 -10.26 -6.21 -4.98
CA LYS A 47 -11.26 -5.65 -5.91
C LYS A 47 -10.60 -4.99 -7.13
N GLY A 48 -9.51 -4.26 -6.92
CA GLY A 48 -8.76 -3.65 -8.02
C GLY A 48 -8.04 -4.65 -8.95
N ALA A 49 -7.65 -5.82 -8.43
CA ALA A 49 -6.93 -6.84 -9.19
C ALA A 49 -7.84 -7.92 -9.83
N ALA A 50 -9.01 -8.19 -9.23
CA ALA A 50 -9.94 -9.20 -9.70
C ALA A 50 -10.90 -8.68 -10.78
N ASP A 51 -11.20 -7.37 -10.77
CA ASP A 51 -12.01 -6.76 -11.80
C ASP A 51 -11.13 -6.52 -13.03
N ASN A 52 -11.32 -7.34 -14.06
CA ASN A 52 -10.87 -7.04 -15.43
C ASN A 52 -11.50 -5.70 -15.82
N VAL A 53 -10.79 -4.62 -15.53
CA VAL A 53 -11.16 -3.26 -15.88
C VAL A 53 -11.49 -3.27 -17.36
N GLY A 54 -12.74 -2.98 -17.71
CA GLY A 54 -13.30 -3.29 -19.02
C GLY A 54 -12.38 -2.88 -20.16
N THR A 55 -12.13 -3.79 -21.10
CA THR A 55 -11.17 -3.62 -22.21
C THR A 55 -11.42 -2.40 -23.11
N ASN A 56 -12.58 -1.75 -22.92
CA ASN A 56 -13.05 -0.55 -23.61
C ASN A 56 -12.62 0.77 -22.93
N ALA A 57 -11.92 0.71 -21.79
CA ALA A 57 -11.44 1.90 -21.11
C ALA A 57 -9.96 1.82 -20.72
N ASN A 58 -9.25 2.94 -20.87
CA ASN A 58 -7.87 3.12 -20.43
C ASN A 58 -7.88 3.86 -19.09
N PHE A 59 -7.10 3.37 -18.13
CA PHE A 59 -7.01 3.94 -16.79
C PHE A 59 -5.61 4.53 -16.55
N PRO A 60 -5.49 5.58 -15.73
CA PRO A 60 -4.18 6.08 -15.33
C PRO A 60 -3.41 5.01 -14.60
N GLN A 61 -2.11 4.91 -14.89
CA GLN A 61 -1.22 3.96 -14.20
C GLN A 61 -0.69 4.53 -12.88
N ARG A 62 -0.75 5.84 -12.68
CA ARG A 62 -0.35 6.51 -11.44
C ARG A 62 -1.49 6.47 -10.43
N ILE A 63 -1.24 5.87 -9.28
CA ILE A 63 -2.20 5.75 -8.18
C ILE A 63 -1.56 6.32 -6.92
N THR A 64 -2.25 7.26 -6.27
CA THR A 64 -1.88 7.77 -4.95
C THR A 64 -2.94 7.36 -3.95
N VAL A 65 -2.51 6.73 -2.86
CA VAL A 65 -3.37 6.37 -1.75
C VAL A 65 -2.92 7.12 -0.52
N ARG A 66 -3.85 7.75 0.19
CA ARG A 66 -3.60 8.46 1.45
C ARG A 66 -4.58 7.97 2.50
N THR A 67 -4.10 7.70 3.70
CA THR A 67 -4.94 7.36 4.85
C THR A 67 -4.33 7.97 6.12
N PRO A 68 -5.15 8.56 7.02
CA PRO A 68 -4.65 9.10 8.28
C PRO A 68 -4.05 7.99 9.16
N SER A 69 -4.52 6.75 9.05
CA SER A 69 -3.95 5.65 9.81
C SER A 69 -4.31 4.28 9.23
N LEU A 70 -3.33 3.38 9.11
CA LEU A 70 -3.50 2.01 8.65
C LEU A 70 -3.02 1.03 9.73
N SER A 71 -3.89 0.15 10.23
CA SER A 71 -3.48 -0.97 11.09
C SER A 71 -3.04 -2.15 10.23
N LEU A 72 -1.74 -2.39 10.09
CA LEU A 72 -1.21 -3.48 9.24
C LEU A 72 0.08 -4.06 9.83
N GLY A 73 0.21 -5.38 9.79
CA GLY A 73 1.43 -6.05 10.27
C GLY A 73 1.65 -5.90 11.78
N GLY A 74 0.57 -5.83 12.57
CA GLY A 74 0.66 -5.70 14.04
C GLY A 74 1.03 -4.31 14.54
N GLN A 75 1.01 -3.27 13.69
CA GLN A 75 1.21 -1.89 14.13
C GLN A 75 0.31 -0.90 13.39
N GLN A 76 0.24 0.33 13.92
CA GLN A 76 -0.35 1.47 13.24
C GLN A 76 0.69 2.17 12.38
N TRP A 77 0.36 2.41 11.12
CA TRP A 77 1.07 3.29 10.21
C TRP A 77 0.29 4.60 10.13
N ASN A 78 0.86 5.68 10.61
CA ASN A 78 0.19 6.97 10.77
C ASN A 78 0.55 7.93 9.64
N ASN A 79 -0.45 8.66 9.15
CA ASN A 79 -0.34 9.63 8.06
C ASN A 79 0.34 9.03 6.82
N LEU A 80 -0.16 7.88 6.39
CA LEU A 80 0.46 7.09 5.33
C LEU A 80 0.01 7.59 3.95
N SER A 81 0.99 7.89 3.09
CA SER A 81 0.81 8.14 1.67
C SER A 81 1.63 7.12 0.88
N ILE A 82 0.99 6.46 -0.08
CA ILE A 82 1.61 5.52 -1.01
C ILE A 82 1.36 6.01 -2.43
N VAL A 83 2.42 6.17 -3.21
CA VAL A 83 2.33 6.54 -4.62
C VAL A 83 2.91 5.37 -5.43
N SER A 84 2.14 4.85 -6.38
CA SER A 84 2.58 3.87 -7.36
C SER A 84 2.52 4.51 -8.74
N GLU A 85 3.60 4.41 -9.51
CA GLU A 85 3.67 4.96 -10.86
C GLU A 85 4.52 4.09 -11.79
N PRO A 86 4.22 4.09 -13.10
CA PRO A 86 5.01 3.36 -14.08
C PRO A 86 6.41 3.98 -14.20
N ALA A 87 7.40 3.14 -14.45
CA ALA A 87 8.77 3.53 -14.78
C ALA A 87 9.19 2.86 -16.09
N SER A 88 10.29 3.33 -16.68
CA SER A 88 10.78 2.81 -17.98
C SER A 88 11.05 1.30 -18.00
N ASN A 89 11.30 0.67 -16.84
CA ASN A 89 11.53 -0.77 -16.70
C ASN A 89 10.77 -1.37 -15.50
N GLY A 90 9.47 -1.11 -15.42
CA GLY A 90 8.58 -1.65 -14.39
C GLY A 90 7.79 -0.55 -13.70
N SER A 91 7.78 -0.53 -12.38
CA SER A 91 7.08 0.50 -11.60
C SER A 91 7.84 0.89 -10.34
N ILE A 92 7.52 2.07 -9.83
CA ILE A 92 8.08 2.60 -8.58
C ILE A 92 6.92 2.80 -7.62
N VAL A 93 7.13 2.34 -6.38
CA VAL A 93 6.24 2.60 -5.25
C VAL A 93 6.99 3.43 -4.21
N GLN A 94 6.42 4.53 -3.79
CA GLN A 94 6.93 5.37 -2.72
C GLN A 94 5.97 5.28 -1.53
N ALA A 95 6.50 5.12 -0.33
CA ALA A 95 5.73 5.11 0.90
C ALA A 95 6.28 6.15 1.86
N GLN A 96 5.42 7.03 2.35
CA GLN A 96 5.76 8.06 3.32
C GLN A 96 4.72 8.11 4.42
N GLY A 97 5.17 8.08 5.66
CA GLY A 97 4.35 8.23 6.85
C GLY A 97 5.23 8.51 8.06
N ARG A 98 4.64 8.47 9.26
CA ARG A 98 5.40 8.68 10.50
C ARG A 98 6.37 7.55 10.78
N GLU A 99 6.01 6.31 10.43
CA GLU A 99 6.79 5.11 10.71
C GLU A 99 7.61 4.62 9.50
N ILE A 100 7.48 5.24 8.33
CA ILE A 100 8.15 4.78 7.10
C ILE A 100 8.46 5.93 6.13
N ASN A 101 9.64 5.88 5.53
CA ASN A 101 9.99 6.63 4.33
C ASN A 101 10.82 5.72 3.43
N ALA A 102 10.22 5.26 2.33
CA ALA A 102 10.83 4.24 1.48
C ALA A 102 10.43 4.38 0.01
N THR A 103 11.26 3.81 -0.85
CA THR A 103 10.98 3.62 -2.27
C THR A 103 11.26 2.17 -2.66
N LEU A 104 10.36 1.57 -3.43
CA LEU A 104 10.49 0.23 -4.00
C LEU A 104 10.44 0.34 -5.52
N ALA A 105 11.53 -0.02 -6.21
CA ALA A 105 11.53 -0.18 -7.66
C ALA A 105 11.26 -1.65 -8.01
N MET A 106 10.09 -1.92 -8.57
CA MET A 106 9.67 -3.25 -9.04
C MET A 106 10.09 -3.40 -10.49
N ARG A 107 11.26 -4.00 -10.71
CA ARG A 107 11.84 -4.18 -12.05
C ARG A 107 11.32 -5.47 -12.69
N ASN A 108 11.04 -5.44 -13.99
CA ASN A 108 10.44 -6.58 -14.69
C ASN A 108 11.35 -7.81 -14.76
N ASN A 109 12.64 -7.61 -15.04
CA ASN A 109 13.61 -8.69 -15.31
C ASN A 109 14.87 -8.57 -14.44
N ALA A 110 14.74 -7.99 -13.25
CA ALA A 110 15.86 -7.80 -12.32
C ALA A 110 15.33 -7.74 -10.88
N PRO A 111 16.19 -7.96 -9.87
CA PRO A 111 15.77 -7.89 -8.47
C PRO A 111 15.07 -6.57 -8.15
N TRP A 112 14.03 -6.62 -7.35
CA TRP A 112 13.38 -5.40 -6.86
C TRP A 112 14.33 -4.64 -5.93
N LEU A 113 14.32 -3.32 -6.01
CA LEU A 113 15.20 -2.47 -5.20
C LEU A 113 14.37 -1.74 -4.15
N ALA A 114 14.47 -2.17 -2.89
CA ALA A 114 13.86 -1.49 -1.75
C ALA A 114 14.90 -0.57 -1.09
N ASN A 115 14.68 0.74 -1.18
CA ASN A 115 15.48 1.75 -0.51
C ASN A 115 14.66 2.37 0.63
N ILE A 116 15.01 2.02 1.86
CA ILE A 116 14.31 2.47 3.06
C ILE A 116 15.17 3.55 3.71
N LYS A 117 14.73 4.81 3.60
CA LYS A 117 15.38 5.94 4.28
C LYS A 117 15.14 5.86 5.78
N TYR A 118 13.90 5.58 6.16
CA TYR A 118 13.47 5.48 7.56
C TYR A 118 12.43 4.37 7.70
N LEU A 119 12.54 3.56 8.76
CA LEU A 119 11.52 2.60 9.16
C LEU A 119 11.54 2.42 10.68
N TYR A 120 10.38 2.56 11.31
CA TYR A 120 10.17 2.15 12.69
C TYR A 120 9.09 1.07 12.75
N TYR A 121 9.53 -0.18 12.90
CA TYR A 121 8.64 -1.33 13.01
C TYR A 121 8.72 -1.93 14.41
N ASN A 122 7.61 -1.90 15.14
CA ASN A 122 7.54 -2.43 16.50
C ASN A 122 6.16 -3.05 16.75
N PRO A 123 5.92 -4.28 16.28
CA PRO A 123 4.59 -4.90 16.22
C PRO A 123 4.02 -5.31 17.59
N SER A 124 4.64 -4.92 18.70
CA SER A 124 4.15 -5.15 20.07
C SER A 124 3.20 -4.05 20.57
N ALA A 125 3.10 -2.94 19.86
CA ALA A 125 2.28 -1.79 20.26
C ALA A 125 0.78 -1.97 19.95
N ALA A 126 0.41 -2.87 19.04
CA ALA A 126 -0.97 -3.34 18.92
C ALA A 126 -1.21 -4.42 19.99
N LYS A 127 -1.30 -4.03 21.27
CA LYS A 127 -1.92 -4.89 22.26
C LYS A 127 -3.33 -5.17 21.77
N ALA A 128 -3.60 -6.41 21.38
CA ALA A 128 -4.96 -6.90 21.25
C ALA A 128 -5.72 -6.48 22.51
N SER A 129 -6.82 -5.75 22.34
CA SER A 129 -7.79 -5.62 23.43
C SER A 129 -8.20 -7.05 23.79
N PRO A 130 -7.95 -7.54 25.02
CA PRO A 130 -8.16 -8.94 25.39
C PRO A 130 -9.64 -9.22 25.68
N THR A 131 -10.54 -8.68 24.87
CA THR A 131 -11.93 -9.13 24.85
C THR A 131 -12.01 -10.27 23.85
N LYS A 132 -12.14 -11.49 24.39
CA LYS A 132 -12.50 -12.73 23.69
C LYS A 132 -13.27 -12.44 22.41
N ALA A 133 -12.58 -12.49 21.28
CA ALA A 133 -13.24 -12.32 20.00
C ALA A 133 -14.09 -13.58 19.75
N PRO A 134 -15.37 -13.46 19.35
CA PRO A 134 -16.20 -14.62 19.04
C PRO A 134 -15.58 -15.40 17.87
N LEU A 135 -15.92 -16.67 17.76
CA LEU A 135 -15.41 -17.66 16.78
C LEU A 135 -15.50 -17.25 15.28
N ASN A 136 -16.06 -16.08 14.97
CA ASN A 136 -16.28 -15.53 13.62
C ASN A 136 -15.60 -14.16 13.38
N SER A 137 -14.53 -13.83 14.11
CA SER A 137 -13.82 -12.56 13.92
C SER A 137 -12.75 -12.68 12.84
N THR A 138 -12.88 -11.87 11.79
CA THR A 138 -11.87 -11.74 10.72
C THR A 138 -10.53 -11.33 11.33
N PRO A 139 -9.43 -12.01 10.99
CA PRO A 139 -8.13 -11.73 11.59
C PRO A 139 -7.71 -10.27 11.35
N ALA A 140 -7.29 -9.59 12.42
CA ALA A 140 -6.85 -8.19 12.41
C ALA A 140 -5.62 -7.93 11.51
N SER A 141 -4.95 -8.99 11.06
CA SER A 141 -3.86 -8.93 10.10
C SER A 141 -3.93 -10.14 9.18
N PRO A 142 -3.79 -9.98 7.85
CA PRO A 142 -3.74 -11.12 6.92
C PRO A 142 -2.54 -12.05 7.16
N PHE A 143 -1.59 -11.66 8.02
CA PHE A 143 -0.41 -12.44 8.39
C PHE A 143 -0.55 -13.19 9.72
N SER A 144 -1.66 -13.06 10.45
CA SER A 144 -1.79 -13.65 11.80
C SER A 144 -2.03 -15.16 11.83
N ALA A 145 -2.26 -15.79 10.66
CA ALA A 145 -2.56 -17.22 10.54
C ALA A 145 -1.43 -18.04 9.86
N VAL A 146 -0.23 -17.47 9.71
CA VAL A 146 0.86 -18.11 8.95
C VAL A 146 1.93 -18.61 9.92
N ASP A 147 1.83 -19.90 10.32
CA ASP A 147 2.83 -20.56 11.19
C ASP A 147 4.20 -20.70 10.50
N ASN A 148 4.23 -20.73 9.16
CA ASN A 148 5.43 -20.77 8.35
C ASN A 148 5.29 -19.85 7.14
N VAL A 149 6.00 -18.71 7.14
CA VAL A 149 6.03 -17.80 5.99
C VAL A 149 6.98 -18.36 4.94
N SER A 150 6.44 -18.89 3.85
CA SER A 150 7.22 -19.30 2.68
C SER A 150 7.44 -18.11 1.74
N PHE A 151 8.70 -17.80 1.46
CA PHE A 151 9.09 -16.82 0.44
C PHE A 151 9.33 -17.44 -0.94
N ARG A 152 9.04 -18.74 -1.12
CA ARG A 152 9.15 -19.38 -2.44
C ARG A 152 8.19 -18.71 -3.42
N GLY A 153 8.69 -18.31 -4.59
CA GLY A 153 7.92 -17.61 -5.62
C GLY A 153 7.85 -16.09 -5.43
N TRP A 154 8.44 -15.55 -4.37
CA TRP A 154 8.67 -14.10 -4.28
C TRP A 154 9.80 -13.69 -5.23
N PRO A 155 9.74 -12.47 -5.80
CA PRO A 155 10.84 -11.95 -6.60
C PRO A 155 12.09 -11.75 -5.75
N ASP A 156 13.25 -11.79 -6.38
CA ASP A 156 14.50 -11.39 -5.73
C ASP A 156 14.40 -9.93 -5.27
N VAL A 157 14.82 -9.63 -4.04
CA VAL A 157 14.79 -8.28 -3.47
C VAL A 157 16.16 -7.90 -2.95
N GLN A 158 16.64 -6.72 -3.35
CA GLN A 158 17.75 -6.03 -2.70
C GLN A 158 17.18 -4.95 -1.78
N LEU A 159 17.43 -5.11 -0.49
CA LEU A 159 16.97 -4.18 0.54
C LEU A 159 18.14 -3.37 1.07
N ARG A 160 17.99 -2.05 1.06
CA ARG A 160 18.88 -1.10 1.73
C ARG A 160 18.08 -0.37 2.79
N CYS A 161 18.64 -0.27 3.99
CA CYS A 161 18.06 0.57 5.02
C CYS A 161 19.08 1.49 5.67
N ALA A 162 18.81 2.80 5.63
CA ALA A 162 19.63 3.81 6.27
C ALA A 162 19.30 3.92 7.77
N GLU A 163 18.02 4.13 8.12
CA GLU A 163 17.58 4.28 9.49
C GLU A 163 16.39 3.36 9.80
N CYS A 164 16.66 2.07 10.01
CA CYS A 164 15.66 1.08 10.40
C CYS A 164 15.75 0.77 11.90
N TRP A 165 14.60 0.77 12.56
CA TRP A 165 14.41 0.16 13.87
C TRP A 165 13.38 -0.95 13.77
N MET A 166 13.73 -2.15 14.22
CA MET A 166 12.83 -3.29 14.32
C MET A 166 12.80 -3.76 15.78
N TRP A 167 11.63 -3.93 16.38
CA TRP A 167 11.49 -4.31 17.81
C TRP A 167 12.34 -3.43 18.76
N GLY A 168 12.44 -2.14 18.45
CA GLY A 168 13.23 -1.18 19.24
C GLY A 168 14.75 -1.24 19.04
N GLN A 169 15.28 -2.16 18.23
CA GLN A 169 16.70 -2.26 17.91
C GLN A 169 17.00 -1.59 16.56
N LYS A 170 18.11 -0.86 16.45
CA LYS A 170 18.53 -0.19 15.21
C LYS A 170 19.33 -1.16 14.31
N TYR A 171 18.92 -1.30 13.06
CA TYR A 171 19.55 -2.16 12.04
C TYR A 171 20.13 -1.38 10.86
N GLY A 172 19.73 -0.12 10.66
CA GLY A 172 20.24 0.73 9.58
C GLY A 172 21.58 1.40 9.94
N ARG A 173 22.44 1.57 8.94
CA ARG A 173 23.71 2.32 9.03
C ARG A 173 23.95 3.15 7.77
#